data_AF-A0A3B4XVM0-F1
#
_entry.id   AF-A0A3B4XVM0-F1
#
_cell.length_a   1.000
_cell.length_b   1.000
_cell.length_c   1.000
_cell.angle_alpha   90.00
_cell.angle_beta   90.00
_cell.angle_gamma   90.00
#
_symmetry.space_group_name_H-M   'P 1'
#
loop_
_entity.id
_entity.type
_entity.pdbx_description
1 polymer ?
#
loop_
_entity_poly.entity_id
_entity_poly.type
_entity_poly.pdbx_seq_one_letter_code
_entity_poly.pdbx_strand_id
1 'polypeptide(L)'
;MLTAPTVVQQTFVEKIISVDTSPDKVVLNVPDAMATEIPPSLLVFSEETVNISVINGKKWTQNQASMFFGTLAKTNFDIEQLSPSVLQGFTCTSVQRMTTTRIQRLIRACRPRRGRAKVVLKESQLTCMYNLLNGDISQNFTDYPSDMLLYLNNKDVKRPNCRSYISAVGAAEFSVASSILNKDSLLLNEARTCLGIKGLNLSRDNVEVLGNMACTLNSSYIQNADPLILEKLKACKDFSGSQVAAMETLLLSGKTPYGNVKMWNRRTLENLGILPLYFTRNIWGQFTTVRWIHHPFSTLCCTVGNITQVTVSVTSFPFGYDQTQFDLCLDIPVLKNNLNSICDKVDDDEFQKIILRKLNQAFPSGVSDDVVQVLGSVSRVASLEDISKWSITTADTLAALMKAEDGSWEAAKSKAIISKYLNTSGNTLGSIELNSIDSNLCSLNTSTLKTISPDSIRWNVASCSSEQKRVLYEISNTSFSSQRASRTTFYNLIKPYLGKTSKSIIRN
;
A
#
# COMPACT_ATOMS: atom_id res chain seq x y z
N MET A 1 14.67 -11.87 16.73
CA MET A 1 13.80 -12.47 15.70
C MET A 1 12.60 -11.59 15.36
N LEU A 2 11.77 -11.19 16.34
CA LEU A 2 10.55 -10.39 16.09
C LEU A 2 10.79 -8.97 15.54
N THR A 3 12.01 -8.44 15.68
CA THR A 3 12.43 -7.15 15.12
C THR A 3 13.19 -7.28 13.81
N ALA A 4 13.36 -8.50 13.29
CA ALA A 4 14.07 -8.73 12.03
C ALA A 4 13.20 -8.34 10.83
N PRO A 5 13.80 -8.04 9.66
CA PRO A 5 13.05 -7.85 8.42
C PRO A 5 12.12 -9.03 8.10
N THR A 6 10.98 -8.77 7.45
CA THR A 6 9.96 -9.80 7.15
C THR A 6 10.54 -11.01 6.43
N VAL A 7 11.46 -10.81 5.47
CA VAL A 7 12.14 -11.89 4.74
C VAL A 7 12.88 -12.83 5.70
N VAL A 8 13.56 -12.28 6.71
CA VAL A 8 14.29 -13.07 7.71
C VAL A 8 13.31 -13.85 8.59
N GLN A 9 12.16 -13.24 8.95
CA GLN A 9 11.09 -13.91 9.67
C GLN A 9 10.50 -15.08 8.89
N GLN A 10 10.27 -14.89 7.59
CA GLN A 10 9.79 -15.92 6.68
C GLN A 10 10.77 -17.07 6.56
N THR A 11 12.06 -16.80 6.29
CA THR A 11 13.08 -17.86 6.20
C THR A 11 13.20 -18.67 7.49
N PHE A 12 13.04 -18.05 8.66
CA PHE A 12 13.04 -18.76 9.93
C PHE A 12 11.83 -19.68 10.08
N VAL A 13 10.64 -19.20 9.73
CA VAL A 13 9.42 -20.02 9.76
C VAL A 13 9.48 -21.15 8.74
N GLU A 14 10.01 -20.92 7.53
CA GLU A 14 10.26 -21.96 6.52
C GLU A 14 11.20 -23.05 7.04
N LYS A 15 12.25 -22.68 7.77
CA LYS A 15 13.14 -23.66 8.41
C LYS A 15 12.40 -24.51 9.44
N ILE A 16 11.51 -23.93 10.25
CA ILE A 16 10.66 -24.69 11.18
C ILE A 16 9.73 -25.64 10.41
N ILE A 17 9.07 -25.15 9.36
CA ILE A 17 8.15 -25.93 8.52
C ILE A 17 8.88 -27.08 7.82
N SER A 18 10.15 -26.90 7.44
CA SER A 18 10.93 -27.96 6.78
C SER A 18 11.16 -29.22 7.64
N VAL A 19 11.00 -29.11 8.97
CA VAL A 19 11.10 -30.25 9.90
C VAL A 19 9.85 -31.13 9.83
N ASP A 20 8.67 -30.51 9.75
CA ASP A 20 7.39 -31.20 9.70
C ASP A 20 6.33 -30.29 9.08
N THR A 21 5.70 -30.75 8.00
CA THR A 21 4.69 -29.99 7.24
C THR A 21 3.27 -30.26 7.70
N SER A 22 3.06 -31.15 8.68
CA SER A 22 1.73 -31.43 9.22
C SER A 22 1.16 -30.20 9.95
N PRO A 23 -0.12 -29.82 9.70
CA PRO A 23 -0.70 -28.59 10.23
C PRO A 23 -0.61 -28.44 11.76
N ASP A 24 -0.83 -29.52 12.52
CA ASP A 24 -0.76 -29.50 13.98
C ASP A 24 0.66 -29.26 14.49
N LYS A 25 1.67 -29.82 13.83
CA LYS A 25 3.09 -29.62 14.19
C LYS A 25 3.59 -28.25 13.77
N VAL A 26 3.24 -27.79 12.57
CA VAL A 26 3.58 -26.45 12.08
C VAL A 26 3.07 -25.41 13.07
N VAL A 27 1.79 -25.49 13.44
CA VAL A 27 1.20 -24.53 14.36
C VAL A 27 1.77 -24.69 15.77
N LEU A 28 2.03 -25.90 16.26
CA LEU A 28 2.65 -26.08 17.58
C LEU A 28 4.06 -25.46 17.65
N ASN A 29 4.86 -25.63 16.60
CA ASN A 29 6.29 -25.29 16.62
C ASN A 29 6.57 -23.83 16.24
N VAL A 30 5.73 -23.21 15.42
CA VAL A 30 5.92 -21.80 15.02
C VAL A 30 5.52 -20.87 16.17
N PRO A 31 6.38 -19.93 16.61
CA PRO A 31 6.06 -18.98 17.67
C PRO A 31 4.81 -18.14 17.38
N ASP A 32 4.02 -17.84 18.41
CA ASP A 32 2.71 -17.20 18.28
C ASP A 32 2.75 -15.84 17.55
N ALA A 33 3.81 -15.08 17.78
CA ALA A 33 4.02 -13.77 17.16
C ALA A 33 4.45 -13.83 15.69
N MET A 34 4.84 -15.01 15.18
CA MET A 34 5.26 -15.25 13.80
C MET A 34 4.27 -16.10 13.01
N ALA A 35 3.14 -16.45 13.62
CA ALA A 35 2.11 -17.26 12.98
C ALA A 35 1.57 -16.65 11.68
N THR A 36 1.68 -15.33 11.49
CA THR A 36 1.31 -14.63 10.26
C THR A 36 2.17 -15.01 9.05
N GLU A 37 3.36 -15.57 9.27
CA GLU A 37 4.26 -16.00 8.20
C GLU A 37 3.99 -17.45 7.74
N ILE A 38 3.09 -18.18 8.39
CA ILE A 38 2.73 -19.55 8.00
C ILE A 38 1.92 -19.50 6.68
N PRO A 39 2.32 -20.22 5.63
CA PRO A 39 1.54 -20.31 4.40
C PRO A 39 0.12 -20.83 4.66
N PRO A 40 -0.94 -20.16 4.14
CA PRO A 40 -2.33 -20.59 4.37
C PRO A 40 -2.62 -22.05 3.95
N SER A 41 -1.94 -22.56 2.92
CA SER A 41 -2.07 -23.95 2.45
C SER A 41 -1.71 -25.00 3.52
N LEU A 42 -0.89 -24.65 4.50
CA LEU A 42 -0.48 -25.53 5.60
C LEU A 42 -1.40 -25.45 6.82
N LEU A 43 -2.49 -24.67 6.73
CA LEU A 43 -3.43 -24.44 7.84
C LEU A 43 -4.77 -25.16 7.61
N VAL A 44 -4.75 -26.29 6.89
CA VAL A 44 -5.93 -27.11 6.62
C VAL A 44 -5.95 -28.31 7.57
N PHE A 45 -6.76 -28.24 8.63
CA PHE A 45 -6.84 -29.27 9.67
C PHE A 45 -8.02 -30.22 9.47
N SER A 46 -7.86 -31.46 9.97
CA SER A 46 -9.00 -32.34 10.25
C SER A 46 -9.59 -32.05 11.63
N GLU A 47 -10.78 -32.57 11.91
CA GLU A 47 -11.44 -32.38 13.22
C GLU A 47 -10.67 -33.05 14.37
N GLU A 48 -9.88 -34.08 14.08
CA GLU A 48 -9.07 -34.81 15.07
C GLU A 48 -7.78 -34.09 15.42
N THR A 49 -7.20 -33.34 14.47
CA THR A 49 -5.88 -32.68 14.65
C THR A 49 -5.97 -31.23 15.08
N VAL A 50 -7.15 -30.60 14.98
CA VAL A 50 -7.32 -29.18 15.30
C VAL A 50 -7.22 -28.91 16.81
N ASN A 51 -6.11 -28.32 17.26
CA ASN A 51 -5.92 -27.91 18.65
C ASN A 51 -6.30 -26.44 18.87
N ILE A 52 -7.50 -26.24 19.41
CA ILE A 52 -8.09 -24.91 19.56
C ILE A 52 -7.33 -24.06 20.56
N SER A 53 -6.82 -24.64 21.66
CA SER A 53 -6.04 -23.90 22.66
C SER A 53 -4.77 -23.30 22.05
N VAL A 54 -4.09 -24.06 21.18
CA VAL A 54 -2.90 -23.58 20.46
C VAL A 54 -3.29 -22.52 19.43
N ILE A 55 -4.32 -22.78 18.62
CA ILE A 55 -4.79 -21.83 17.59
C ILE A 55 -5.21 -20.49 18.22
N ASN A 56 -5.86 -20.52 19.38
CA ASN A 56 -6.40 -19.34 20.03
C ASN A 56 -5.30 -18.41 20.57
N GLY A 57 -4.14 -18.96 20.91
CA GLY A 57 -2.98 -18.20 21.40
C GLY A 57 -2.26 -17.38 20.31
N LYS A 58 -2.54 -17.66 19.02
CA LYS A 58 -1.79 -17.09 17.90
C LYS A 58 -2.46 -15.90 17.25
N LYS A 59 -1.63 -15.08 16.60
CA LYS A 59 -2.08 -14.00 15.72
C LYS A 59 -2.20 -14.53 14.29
N TRP A 60 -3.40 -14.45 13.75
CA TRP A 60 -3.71 -14.89 12.39
C TRP A 60 -4.08 -13.70 11.52
N THR A 61 -3.75 -13.77 10.24
CA THR A 61 -4.41 -12.95 9.23
C THR A 61 -5.81 -13.51 8.96
N GLN A 62 -6.68 -12.70 8.37
CA GLN A 62 -8.02 -13.15 8.01
C GLN A 62 -7.99 -14.34 7.03
N ASN A 63 -7.09 -14.32 6.05
CA ASN A 63 -6.95 -15.41 5.07
C ASN A 63 -6.53 -16.71 5.75
N GLN A 64 -5.53 -16.66 6.63
CA GLN A 64 -5.10 -17.83 7.40
C GLN A 64 -6.22 -18.39 8.29
N ALA A 65 -6.90 -17.52 9.04
CA ALA A 65 -7.99 -17.94 9.92
C ALA A 65 -9.12 -18.64 9.15
N SER A 66 -9.39 -18.20 7.90
CA SER A 66 -10.41 -18.80 7.05
C SER A 66 -10.11 -20.24 6.62
N MET A 67 -8.83 -20.64 6.59
CA MET A 67 -8.42 -21.99 6.19
C MET A 67 -8.90 -23.06 7.18
N PHE A 68 -8.95 -22.73 8.47
CA PHE A 68 -9.30 -23.68 9.53
C PHE A 68 -10.62 -23.39 10.23
N PHE A 69 -11.22 -22.21 10.03
CA PHE A 69 -12.47 -21.85 10.71
C PHE A 69 -13.60 -22.84 10.43
N GLY A 70 -13.70 -23.36 9.20
CA GLY A 70 -14.71 -24.35 8.84
C GLY A 70 -14.57 -25.68 9.59
N THR A 71 -13.36 -26.06 9.99
CA THR A 71 -13.12 -27.23 10.85
C THR A 71 -13.50 -26.90 12.30
N LEU A 72 -13.05 -25.75 12.81
CA LEU A 72 -13.43 -25.27 14.16
C LEU A 72 -14.95 -25.18 14.34
N ALA A 73 -15.64 -24.74 13.30
CA ALA A 73 -17.09 -24.58 13.25
C ALA A 73 -17.85 -25.86 13.62
N LYS A 74 -17.28 -27.04 13.33
CA LYS A 74 -17.89 -28.35 13.57
C LYS A 74 -17.58 -28.92 14.96
N THR A 75 -16.54 -28.44 15.62
CA THR A 75 -16.14 -28.89 16.97
C THR A 75 -17.09 -28.40 18.06
N ASN A 76 -17.10 -29.03 19.24
CA ASN A 76 -17.94 -28.60 20.37
C ASN A 76 -17.34 -27.46 21.23
N PHE A 77 -16.30 -26.78 20.75
CA PHE A 77 -15.66 -25.69 21.51
C PHE A 77 -16.58 -24.49 21.70
N ASP A 78 -16.38 -23.79 22.83
CA ASP A 78 -17.11 -22.57 23.14
C ASP A 78 -16.61 -21.40 22.30
N ILE A 79 -17.42 -21.02 21.31
CA ILE A 79 -17.12 -19.94 20.35
C ILE A 79 -16.89 -18.61 21.07
N GLU A 80 -17.50 -18.38 22.23
CA GLU A 80 -17.31 -17.13 23.00
C GLU A 80 -15.88 -16.95 23.52
N GLN A 81 -15.12 -18.04 23.64
CA GLN A 81 -13.71 -18.07 24.06
C GLN A 81 -12.72 -17.87 22.90
N LEU A 82 -13.20 -17.87 21.65
CA LEU A 82 -12.33 -17.64 20.50
C LEU A 82 -11.79 -16.21 20.50
N SER A 83 -10.52 -16.10 20.11
CA SER A 83 -9.78 -14.86 20.02
C SER A 83 -10.27 -14.06 18.80
N PRO A 84 -10.10 -12.72 18.82
CA PRO A 84 -10.44 -11.89 17.67
C PRO A 84 -9.72 -12.32 16.37
N SER A 85 -8.49 -12.82 16.49
CA SER A 85 -7.69 -13.27 15.34
C SER A 85 -8.25 -14.52 14.68
N VAL A 86 -8.92 -15.39 15.43
CA VAL A 86 -9.64 -16.56 14.90
C VAL A 86 -11.02 -16.16 14.38
N LEU A 87 -11.77 -15.37 15.16
CA LEU A 87 -13.14 -14.98 14.82
C LEU A 87 -13.23 -14.21 13.49
N GLN A 88 -12.24 -13.41 13.12
CA GLN A 88 -12.24 -12.71 11.81
C GLN A 88 -12.25 -13.65 10.60
N GLY A 89 -11.88 -14.93 10.77
CA GLY A 89 -11.69 -15.89 9.69
C GLY A 89 -12.95 -16.58 9.17
N PHE A 90 -14.10 -16.46 9.85
CA PHE A 90 -15.27 -17.21 9.40
C PHE A 90 -15.73 -16.75 8.01
N THR A 91 -16.22 -17.69 7.21
CA THR A 91 -16.88 -17.38 5.95
C THR A 91 -18.35 -17.78 6.04
N CYS A 92 -19.21 -17.15 5.24
CA CYS A 92 -20.64 -17.52 5.22
C CYS A 92 -20.83 -19.02 4.95
N THR A 93 -20.09 -19.56 3.99
CA THR A 93 -20.08 -20.99 3.63
C THR A 93 -19.66 -21.88 4.80
N SER A 94 -18.70 -21.44 5.62
CA SER A 94 -18.21 -22.23 6.76
C SER A 94 -19.22 -22.33 7.90
N VAL A 95 -20.12 -21.34 8.05
CA VAL A 95 -21.05 -21.25 9.18
C VAL A 95 -22.51 -21.54 8.82
N GLN A 96 -22.86 -21.57 7.52
CA GLN A 96 -24.24 -21.80 7.06
C GLN A 96 -24.86 -23.13 7.53
N ARG A 97 -24.02 -24.13 7.88
CA ARG A 97 -24.46 -25.45 8.36
C ARG A 97 -24.52 -25.55 9.89
N MET A 98 -24.16 -24.49 10.61
CA MET A 98 -24.29 -24.44 12.05
C MET A 98 -25.77 -24.36 12.46
N THR A 99 -26.08 -24.82 13.68
CA THR A 99 -27.40 -24.59 14.27
C THR A 99 -27.61 -23.11 14.59
N THR A 100 -28.86 -22.66 14.64
CA THR A 100 -29.22 -21.27 14.96
C THR A 100 -28.60 -20.80 16.28
N THR A 101 -28.65 -21.61 17.33
CA THR A 101 -28.02 -21.29 18.62
C THR A 101 -26.51 -21.08 18.50
N ARG A 102 -25.84 -21.87 17.66
CA ARG A 102 -24.38 -21.76 17.45
C ARG A 102 -24.03 -20.54 16.61
N ILE A 103 -24.87 -20.18 15.64
CA ILE A 103 -24.78 -18.92 14.86
C ILE A 103 -24.94 -17.72 15.79
N GLN A 104 -25.95 -17.72 16.67
CA GLN A 104 -26.16 -16.64 17.64
C GLN A 104 -24.95 -16.47 18.57
N ARG A 105 -24.38 -17.57 19.08
CA ARG A 105 -23.14 -17.53 19.88
C ARG A 105 -21.94 -17.01 19.10
N LEU A 106 -21.82 -17.34 17.81
CA LEU A 106 -20.77 -16.79 16.95
C LEU A 106 -20.91 -15.28 16.76
N ILE A 107 -22.10 -14.81 16.40
CA ILE A 107 -22.38 -13.39 16.22
C ILE A 107 -22.08 -12.65 17.52
N ARG A 108 -22.58 -13.19 18.64
CA ARG A 108 -22.34 -12.63 19.97
C ARG A 108 -20.85 -12.63 20.31
N ALA A 109 -20.10 -13.69 20.01
CA ALA A 109 -18.67 -13.75 20.23
C ALA A 109 -17.90 -12.66 19.47
N CYS A 110 -18.42 -12.15 18.35
CA CYS A 110 -17.82 -11.07 17.57
C CYS A 110 -18.11 -9.65 18.11
N ARG A 111 -18.97 -9.50 19.13
CA ARG A 111 -19.31 -8.18 19.70
C ARG A 111 -18.09 -7.46 20.30
N PRO A 112 -18.09 -6.12 20.37
CA PRO A 112 -17.08 -5.36 21.09
C PRO A 112 -17.06 -5.75 22.58
N ARG A 113 -15.86 -5.94 23.16
CA ARG A 113 -15.67 -6.22 24.59
C ARG A 113 -14.58 -5.33 25.16
N ARG A 114 -14.77 -4.82 26.37
CA ARG A 114 -13.76 -4.00 27.05
C ARG A 114 -12.47 -4.81 27.24
N GLY A 115 -11.33 -4.23 26.89
CA GLY A 115 -10.02 -4.89 27.01
C GLY A 115 -9.76 -5.97 25.94
N ARG A 116 -10.65 -6.14 24.95
CA ARG A 116 -10.44 -7.03 23.81
C ARG A 116 -10.40 -6.23 22.51
N ALA A 117 -9.48 -6.58 21.61
CA ALA A 117 -9.46 -6.01 20.26
C ALA A 117 -10.80 -6.26 19.54
N LYS A 118 -11.24 -5.28 18.74
CA LYS A 118 -12.41 -5.41 17.86
C LYS A 118 -12.13 -6.51 16.83
N VAL A 119 -13.12 -7.37 16.59
CA VAL A 119 -13.04 -8.37 15.51
C VAL A 119 -13.19 -7.63 14.18
N VAL A 120 -12.21 -7.76 13.29
CA VAL A 120 -12.25 -7.16 11.96
C VAL A 120 -13.09 -8.05 11.05
N LEU A 121 -14.18 -7.50 10.52
CA LEU A 121 -15.16 -8.22 9.70
C LEU A 121 -15.34 -7.54 8.35
N LYS A 122 -15.59 -8.33 7.31
CA LYS A 122 -15.90 -7.87 5.94
C LYS A 122 -17.41 -7.70 5.75
N GLU A 123 -17.83 -6.85 4.82
CA GLU A 123 -19.24 -6.68 4.44
C GLU A 123 -19.97 -8.01 4.17
N SER A 124 -19.32 -8.97 3.49
CA SER A 124 -19.88 -10.30 3.21
C SER A 124 -20.12 -11.14 4.47
N GLN A 125 -19.29 -10.99 5.51
CA GLN A 125 -19.49 -11.63 6.80
C GLN A 125 -20.66 -11.00 7.55
N LEU A 126 -20.73 -9.67 7.56
CA LEU A 126 -21.74 -8.90 8.29
C LEU A 126 -23.15 -9.10 7.72
N THR A 127 -23.28 -9.04 6.39
CA THR A 127 -24.54 -9.35 5.68
C THR A 127 -24.95 -10.80 5.88
N CYS A 128 -24.01 -11.74 5.86
CA CYS A 128 -24.28 -13.14 6.15
C CYS A 128 -24.79 -13.36 7.58
N MET A 129 -24.17 -12.73 8.58
CA MET A 129 -24.64 -12.81 9.97
C MET A 129 -26.10 -12.36 10.09
N TYR A 130 -26.46 -11.24 9.46
CA TYR A 130 -27.83 -10.73 9.45
C TYR A 130 -28.80 -11.71 8.78
N ASN A 131 -28.45 -12.22 7.59
CA ASN A 131 -29.31 -13.16 6.87
C ASN A 131 -29.51 -14.48 7.64
N LEU A 132 -28.49 -14.96 8.35
CA LEU A 132 -28.56 -16.19 9.14
C LEU A 132 -29.39 -16.07 10.42
N LEU A 133 -29.65 -14.86 10.92
CA LEU A 133 -30.59 -14.65 12.04
C LEU A 133 -32.05 -14.86 11.62
N ASN A 134 -32.36 -14.73 10.33
CA ASN A 134 -33.68 -15.00 9.75
C ASN A 134 -34.86 -14.39 10.54
N GLY A 135 -34.71 -13.13 10.97
CA GLY A 135 -35.73 -12.38 11.71
C GLY A 135 -35.71 -12.55 13.24
N ASP A 136 -34.90 -13.46 13.80
CA ASP A 136 -34.71 -13.59 15.26
C ASP A 136 -33.68 -12.57 15.77
N ILE A 137 -34.10 -11.29 15.80
CA ILE A 137 -33.24 -10.15 16.18
C ILE A 137 -33.63 -9.63 17.57
N SER A 138 -32.76 -9.93 18.53
CA SER A 138 -32.81 -9.35 19.88
C SER A 138 -32.69 -7.82 19.82
N GLN A 139 -33.42 -7.15 20.69
CA GLN A 139 -33.36 -5.69 20.82
C GLN A 139 -32.22 -5.22 21.72
N ASN A 140 -31.42 -6.14 22.28
CA ASN A 140 -30.19 -5.80 22.95
C ASN A 140 -29.05 -5.66 21.92
N PHE A 141 -28.97 -4.50 21.28
CA PHE A 141 -28.04 -4.26 20.17
C PHE A 141 -26.55 -4.41 20.56
N THR A 142 -26.22 -4.38 21.85
CA THR A 142 -24.86 -4.62 22.35
C THR A 142 -24.43 -6.10 22.32
N ASP A 143 -25.36 -7.03 22.11
CA ASP A 143 -25.05 -8.44 21.88
C ASP A 143 -24.52 -8.69 20.46
N TYR A 144 -24.53 -7.70 19.57
CA TYR A 144 -24.07 -7.82 18.19
C TYR A 144 -22.75 -7.07 17.93
N PRO A 145 -21.99 -7.45 16.89
CA PRO A 145 -20.94 -6.60 16.36
C PRO A 145 -21.55 -5.27 15.89
N SER A 146 -20.97 -4.15 16.29
CA SER A 146 -21.47 -2.82 15.89
C SER A 146 -21.57 -2.68 14.38
N ASP A 147 -20.61 -3.23 13.64
CA ASP A 147 -20.55 -3.17 12.18
C ASP A 147 -21.68 -3.97 11.51
N MET A 148 -22.18 -5.01 12.16
CA MET A 148 -23.32 -5.79 11.66
C MET A 148 -24.60 -4.97 11.71
N LEU A 149 -24.73 -4.09 12.69
CA LEU A 149 -25.90 -3.23 12.88
C LEU A 149 -26.15 -2.31 11.68
N LEU A 150 -25.11 -1.99 10.88
CA LEU A 150 -25.25 -1.23 9.64
C LEU A 150 -26.18 -1.91 8.61
N TYR A 151 -26.39 -3.22 8.73
CA TYR A 151 -27.13 -4.03 7.76
C TYR A 151 -28.55 -4.40 8.21
N LEU A 152 -28.93 -4.11 9.45
CA LEU A 152 -30.28 -4.36 9.95
C LEU A 152 -31.31 -3.58 9.12
N ASN A 153 -32.50 -4.17 8.96
CA ASN A 153 -33.62 -3.45 8.40
C ASN A 153 -34.29 -2.62 9.51
N ASN A 154 -34.73 -1.41 9.19
CA ASN A 154 -35.48 -0.56 10.13
C ASN A 154 -36.74 -1.27 10.69
N LYS A 155 -37.33 -2.22 9.95
CA LYS A 155 -38.46 -3.03 10.41
C LYS A 155 -38.11 -3.96 11.59
N ASP A 156 -36.84 -4.31 11.75
CA ASP A 156 -36.35 -5.19 12.81
C ASP A 156 -36.09 -4.43 14.13
N VAL A 157 -36.11 -3.09 14.07
CA VAL A 157 -35.85 -2.21 15.21
C VAL A 157 -37.18 -1.72 15.77
N LYS A 158 -37.52 -2.13 16.99
CA LYS A 158 -38.74 -1.65 17.65
C LYS A 158 -38.58 -0.17 17.98
N ARG A 159 -39.61 0.63 17.68
CA ARG A 159 -39.62 2.09 17.88
C ARG A 159 -39.10 2.56 19.25
N PRO A 160 -39.46 1.96 20.40
CA PRO A 160 -38.94 2.37 21.71
C PRO A 160 -37.41 2.19 21.85
N ASN A 161 -36.83 1.27 21.08
CA ASN A 161 -35.42 0.89 21.15
C ASN A 161 -34.58 1.54 20.03
N CYS A 162 -35.16 2.42 19.21
CA CYS A 162 -34.43 3.04 18.11
C CYS A 162 -33.21 3.82 18.62
N ARG A 163 -33.31 4.50 19.77
CA ARG A 163 -32.18 5.27 20.33
C ARG A 163 -31.02 4.34 20.73
N SER A 164 -31.31 3.20 21.34
CA SER A 164 -30.29 2.19 21.66
C SER A 164 -29.68 1.57 20.40
N TYR A 165 -30.46 1.38 19.34
CA TYR A 165 -29.96 0.93 18.05
C TYR A 165 -28.98 1.94 17.43
N ILE A 166 -29.39 3.20 17.28
CA ILE A 166 -28.53 4.24 16.71
C ILE A 166 -27.27 4.44 17.56
N SER A 167 -27.38 4.37 18.89
CA SER A 167 -26.22 4.45 19.78
C SER A 167 -25.24 3.29 19.58
N ALA A 168 -25.74 2.07 19.32
CA ALA A 168 -24.89 0.91 19.06
C ALA A 168 -24.28 0.95 17.65
N VAL A 169 -25.04 1.40 16.65
CA VAL A 169 -24.56 1.71 15.30
C VAL A 169 -23.47 2.78 15.33
N GLY A 170 -23.58 3.77 16.24
CA GLY A 170 -22.57 4.81 16.44
C GLY A 170 -21.20 4.28 16.90
N ALA A 171 -21.06 3.00 17.28
CA ALA A 171 -19.76 2.38 17.53
C ALA A 171 -19.17 1.68 16.30
N ALA A 172 -19.92 1.61 15.20
CA ALA A 172 -19.51 0.93 13.99
C ALA A 172 -18.42 1.66 13.22
N GLU A 173 -17.79 0.92 12.32
CA GLU A 173 -16.88 1.45 11.32
C GLU A 173 -17.61 1.53 9.97
N PHE A 174 -18.10 2.72 9.63
CA PHE A 174 -18.93 2.92 8.44
C PHE A 174 -18.22 2.60 7.12
N SER A 175 -16.88 2.71 7.08
CA SER A 175 -16.08 2.36 5.90
C SER A 175 -16.12 0.87 5.52
N VAL A 176 -16.65 0.01 6.39
CA VAL A 176 -16.82 -1.42 6.06
C VAL A 176 -17.94 -1.64 5.04
N ALA A 177 -18.93 -0.75 5.01
CA ALA A 177 -20.05 -0.84 4.09
C ALA A 177 -19.65 -0.30 2.71
N SER A 178 -20.04 -1.01 1.65
CA SER A 178 -19.80 -0.55 0.30
C SER A 178 -20.64 0.69 -0.01
N SER A 179 -20.07 1.60 -0.80
CA SER A 179 -20.74 2.82 -1.24
C SER A 179 -22.03 2.55 -2.02
N ILE A 180 -22.13 1.38 -2.69
CA ILE A 180 -23.30 0.94 -3.46
C ILE A 180 -24.55 0.86 -2.58
N LEU A 181 -24.40 0.44 -1.32
CA LEU A 181 -25.53 0.28 -0.40
C LEU A 181 -26.02 1.62 0.17
N ASN A 182 -25.26 2.71 -0.01
CA ASN A 182 -25.58 4.04 0.49
C ASN A 182 -26.02 4.06 1.96
N LYS A 183 -25.34 3.27 2.80
CA LYS A 183 -25.70 3.07 4.21
C LYS A 183 -25.64 4.36 5.01
N ASP A 184 -24.69 5.23 4.70
CA ASP A 184 -24.47 6.51 5.38
C ASP A 184 -25.72 7.40 5.35
N SER A 185 -26.31 7.62 4.17
CA SER A 185 -27.51 8.45 4.00
C SER A 185 -28.75 7.81 4.62
N LEU A 186 -28.90 6.50 4.45
CA LEU A 186 -30.03 5.75 5.01
C LEU A 186 -30.03 5.80 6.55
N LEU A 187 -28.90 5.47 7.16
CA LEU A 187 -28.74 5.45 8.62
C LEU A 187 -28.84 6.86 9.22
N LEU A 188 -28.33 7.89 8.54
CA LEU A 188 -28.52 9.27 8.99
C LEU A 188 -30.00 9.65 8.98
N ASN A 189 -30.76 9.29 7.94
CA ASN A 189 -32.20 9.58 7.90
C ASN A 189 -32.96 8.83 9.02
N GLU A 190 -32.63 7.57 9.26
CA GLU A 190 -33.19 6.80 10.38
C GLU A 190 -32.85 7.43 11.73
N ALA A 191 -31.60 7.85 11.93
CA ALA A 191 -31.16 8.55 13.13
C ALA A 191 -31.91 9.86 13.32
N ARG A 192 -32.13 10.64 12.26
CA ARG A 192 -32.90 11.89 12.33
C ARG A 192 -34.35 11.65 12.76
N THR A 193 -35.01 10.65 12.17
CA THR A 193 -36.38 10.27 12.55
C THR A 193 -36.43 9.77 13.99
N CYS A 194 -35.50 8.91 14.40
CA CYS A 194 -35.46 8.35 15.75
C CYS A 194 -35.19 9.41 16.83
N LEU A 195 -34.23 10.31 16.58
CA LEU A 195 -33.76 11.30 17.55
C LEU A 195 -34.49 12.64 17.46
N GLY A 196 -35.45 12.78 16.54
CA GLY A 196 -36.22 14.01 16.36
C GLY A 196 -35.40 15.19 15.85
N ILE A 197 -34.32 14.93 15.10
CA ILE A 197 -33.42 15.98 14.59
C ILE A 197 -34.12 16.75 13.46
N LYS A 198 -34.37 18.04 13.68
CA LYS A 198 -34.95 18.95 12.69
C LYS A 198 -33.86 19.85 12.10
N GLY A 199 -33.85 19.98 10.77
CA GLY A 199 -32.83 20.77 10.09
C GLY A 199 -31.43 20.15 10.18
N LEU A 200 -30.43 21.00 10.43
CA LEU A 200 -28.99 20.66 10.43
C LEU A 200 -28.32 20.78 11.81
N ASN A 201 -29.03 21.30 12.82
CA ASN A 201 -28.47 21.52 14.15
C ASN A 201 -28.42 20.20 14.92
N LEU A 202 -27.23 19.81 15.37
CA LEU A 202 -27.04 18.62 16.21
C LEU A 202 -26.72 19.05 17.63
N SER A 203 -27.62 18.72 18.57
CA SER A 203 -27.36 18.95 19.99
C SER A 203 -26.24 18.03 20.50
N ARG A 204 -25.71 18.33 21.69
CA ARG A 204 -24.74 17.45 22.36
C ARG A 204 -25.24 16.01 22.48
N ASP A 205 -26.50 15.81 22.88
CA ASP A 205 -27.11 14.48 22.99
C ASP A 205 -27.16 13.77 21.62
N ASN A 206 -27.49 14.49 20.55
CA ASN A 206 -27.46 13.90 19.20
C ASN A 206 -26.05 13.45 18.82
N VAL A 207 -25.04 14.28 19.05
CA VAL A 207 -23.62 13.95 18.75
C VAL A 207 -23.14 12.76 19.58
N GLU A 208 -23.56 12.65 20.84
CA GLU A 208 -23.24 11.51 21.69
C GLU A 208 -23.82 10.21 21.15
N VAL A 209 -25.08 10.23 20.71
CA VAL A 209 -25.77 9.06 20.17
C VAL A 209 -25.26 8.66 18.78
N LEU A 210 -25.01 9.62 17.90
CA LEU A 210 -24.51 9.37 16.54
C LEU A 210 -23.11 8.74 16.56
N GLY A 211 -22.27 9.08 17.53
CA GLY A 211 -20.94 8.49 17.67
C GLY A 211 -20.11 8.61 16.38
N ASN A 212 -19.58 7.50 15.89
CA ASN A 212 -18.79 7.39 14.66
C ASN A 212 -19.61 7.67 13.38
N MET A 213 -20.94 7.74 13.45
CA MET A 213 -21.73 8.27 12.32
C MET A 213 -21.34 9.73 12.00
N ALA A 214 -20.70 10.44 12.95
CA ALA A 214 -20.06 11.72 12.71
C ALA A 214 -19.14 11.72 11.47
N CYS A 215 -18.47 10.60 11.18
CA CYS A 215 -17.55 10.47 10.04
C CYS A 215 -18.25 10.55 8.68
N THR A 216 -19.55 10.28 8.63
CA THR A 216 -20.34 10.30 7.39
C THR A 216 -21.14 11.60 7.21
N LEU A 217 -21.08 12.49 8.20
CA LEU A 217 -21.78 13.77 8.16
C LEU A 217 -21.10 14.72 7.18
N ASN A 218 -21.92 15.41 6.38
CA ASN A 218 -21.42 16.48 5.52
C ASN A 218 -21.01 17.73 6.32
N SER A 219 -20.35 18.66 5.64
CA SER A 219 -19.86 19.91 6.23
C SER A 219 -20.95 20.72 6.94
N SER A 220 -22.18 20.73 6.40
CA SER A 220 -23.28 21.50 6.98
C SER A 220 -23.74 20.97 8.34
N TYR A 221 -23.82 19.65 8.52
CA TYR A 221 -24.10 19.07 9.83
C TYR A 221 -22.96 19.30 10.82
N ILE A 222 -21.70 19.13 10.37
CA ILE A 222 -20.53 19.34 11.23
C ILE A 222 -20.50 20.77 11.76
N GLN A 223 -20.66 21.77 10.88
CA GLN A 223 -20.58 23.19 11.25
C GLN A 223 -21.68 23.62 12.24
N ASN A 224 -22.86 22.99 12.17
CA ASN A 224 -24.01 23.30 13.01
C ASN A 224 -24.17 22.36 14.22
N ALA A 225 -23.20 21.47 14.45
CA ALA A 225 -23.21 20.55 15.57
C ALA A 225 -22.63 21.17 16.85
N ASP A 226 -23.02 20.61 17.99
CA ASP A 226 -22.34 20.85 19.26
C ASP A 226 -20.82 20.57 19.13
N PRO A 227 -19.94 21.41 19.73
CA PRO A 227 -18.49 21.25 19.64
C PRO A 227 -17.92 19.88 20.02
N LEU A 228 -18.67 19.06 20.78
CA LEU A 228 -18.32 17.66 21.03
C LEU A 228 -18.11 16.86 19.74
N ILE A 229 -18.66 17.30 18.60
CA ILE A 229 -18.47 16.65 17.31
C ILE A 229 -16.98 16.50 16.96
N LEU A 230 -16.14 17.46 17.35
CA LEU A 230 -14.70 17.41 17.13
C LEU A 230 -14.05 16.22 17.85
N GLU A 231 -14.57 15.81 19.00
CA GLU A 231 -14.09 14.60 19.70
C GLU A 231 -14.49 13.33 18.97
N LYS A 232 -15.69 13.29 18.38
CA LYS A 232 -16.15 12.14 17.59
C LYS A 232 -15.36 12.02 16.28
N LEU A 233 -15.06 13.15 15.65
CA LEU A 233 -14.32 13.18 14.39
C LEU A 233 -12.89 12.65 14.53
N LYS A 234 -12.26 12.68 15.72
CA LYS A 234 -10.94 12.08 15.94
C LYS A 234 -10.85 10.58 15.62
N ALA A 235 -11.97 9.87 15.63
CA ALA A 235 -12.04 8.45 15.30
C ALA A 235 -12.17 8.18 13.79
N CYS A 236 -12.36 9.22 12.98
CA CYS A 236 -12.53 9.09 11.54
C CYS A 236 -11.18 8.90 10.84
N LYS A 237 -11.20 8.14 9.74
CA LYS A 237 -10.00 7.81 8.96
C LYS A 237 -9.60 8.89 7.97
N ASP A 238 -10.58 9.65 7.48
CA ASP A 238 -10.36 10.66 6.46
C ASP A 238 -11.48 11.72 6.47
N PHE A 239 -11.22 12.86 5.84
CA PHE A 239 -12.16 13.97 5.70
C PHE A 239 -12.05 14.60 4.31
N SER A 240 -13.20 14.95 3.73
CA SER A 240 -13.24 15.85 2.58
C SER A 240 -12.85 17.28 2.96
N GLY A 241 -12.36 18.07 2.00
CA GLY A 241 -11.98 19.46 2.24
C GLY A 241 -13.11 20.34 2.80
N SER A 242 -14.37 20.04 2.47
CA SER A 242 -15.52 20.75 3.03
C SER A 242 -15.79 20.38 4.50
N GLN A 243 -15.60 19.12 4.89
CA GLN A 243 -15.68 18.71 6.29
C GLN A 243 -14.56 19.35 7.11
N VAL A 244 -13.33 19.39 6.58
CA VAL A 244 -12.20 20.09 7.21
C VAL A 244 -12.54 21.57 7.42
N ALA A 245 -13.02 22.28 6.40
CA ALA A 245 -13.41 23.69 6.52
C ALA A 245 -14.48 23.93 7.60
N ALA A 246 -15.45 23.01 7.74
CA ALA A 246 -16.46 23.07 8.79
C ALA A 246 -15.84 22.88 10.20
N MET A 247 -14.90 21.95 10.34
CA MET A 247 -14.17 21.72 11.59
C MET A 247 -13.31 22.93 11.97
N GLU A 248 -12.59 23.52 11.01
CA GLU A 248 -11.81 24.73 11.24
C GLU A 248 -12.70 25.89 11.67
N THR A 249 -13.88 26.03 11.04
CA THR A 249 -14.86 27.06 11.43
C THR A 249 -15.32 26.89 12.88
N LEU A 250 -15.60 25.65 13.31
CA LEU A 250 -15.93 25.36 14.71
C LEU A 250 -14.77 25.75 15.63
N LEU A 251 -13.55 25.29 15.34
CA LEU A 251 -12.37 25.58 16.16
C LEU A 251 -12.10 27.08 16.31
N LEU A 252 -12.15 27.81 15.20
CA LEU A 252 -11.90 29.25 15.15
C LEU A 252 -13.00 30.09 15.81
N SER A 253 -14.20 29.53 16.02
CA SER A 253 -15.29 30.23 16.71
C SER A 253 -14.96 30.61 18.16
N GLY A 254 -13.97 29.96 18.78
CA GLY A 254 -13.61 30.13 20.19
C GLY A 254 -14.62 29.54 21.18
N LYS A 255 -15.69 28.89 20.71
CA LYS A 255 -16.75 28.28 21.52
C LYS A 255 -16.53 26.80 21.80
N THR A 256 -15.43 26.23 21.34
CA THR A 256 -15.09 24.82 21.54
C THR A 256 -14.38 24.60 22.88
N PRO A 257 -14.25 23.35 23.36
CA PRO A 257 -13.44 23.04 24.54
C PRO A 257 -11.96 23.47 24.44
N TYR A 258 -11.47 23.77 23.23
CA TYR A 258 -10.12 24.25 22.97
C TYR A 258 -9.94 25.75 23.25
N GLY A 259 -11.03 26.46 23.55
CA GLY A 259 -11.02 27.86 23.95
C GLY A 259 -10.62 28.82 22.82
N ASN A 260 -10.31 30.06 23.22
CA ASN A 260 -9.95 31.12 22.29
C ASN A 260 -8.63 30.82 21.57
N VAL A 261 -8.63 31.05 20.26
CA VAL A 261 -7.50 30.85 19.35
C VAL A 261 -6.21 31.53 19.82
N LYS A 262 -6.31 32.72 20.44
CA LYS A 262 -5.15 33.46 20.99
C LYS A 262 -4.47 32.76 22.17
N MET A 263 -5.16 31.81 22.81
CA MET A 263 -4.67 31.05 23.96
C MET A 263 -4.13 29.66 23.57
N TRP A 264 -4.20 29.30 22.29
CA TRP A 264 -3.78 28.00 21.82
C TRP A 264 -2.28 27.80 21.99
N ASN A 265 -1.91 26.63 22.47
CA ASN A 265 -0.52 26.26 22.75
C ASN A 265 -0.28 24.78 22.41
N ARG A 266 0.91 24.26 22.74
CA ARG A 266 1.28 22.85 22.51
C ARG A 266 0.24 21.87 23.06
N ARG A 267 -0.33 22.14 24.24
CA ARG A 267 -1.34 21.27 24.86
C ARG A 267 -2.65 21.28 24.07
N THR A 268 -3.02 22.40 23.46
CA THR A 268 -4.16 22.46 22.54
C THR A 268 -3.94 21.54 21.35
N LEU A 269 -2.75 21.57 20.73
CA LEU A 269 -2.39 20.68 19.62
C LEU A 269 -2.42 19.20 20.03
N GLU A 270 -1.84 18.86 21.18
CA GLU A 270 -1.86 17.50 21.72
C GLU A 270 -3.30 17.02 21.97
N ASN A 271 -4.14 17.89 22.54
CA ASN A 271 -5.54 17.58 22.79
C ASN A 271 -6.36 17.41 21.51
N LEU A 272 -6.01 18.09 20.41
CA LEU A 272 -6.67 17.93 19.10
C LEU A 272 -6.42 16.56 18.47
N GLY A 273 -5.43 15.79 18.96
CA GLY A 273 -5.18 14.42 18.52
C GLY A 273 -4.75 14.35 17.05
N ILE A 274 -5.45 13.57 16.24
CA ILE A 274 -5.11 13.34 14.82
C ILE A 274 -5.56 14.48 13.89
N LEU A 275 -6.53 15.30 14.33
CA LEU A 275 -7.16 16.31 13.47
C LEU A 275 -6.19 17.33 12.84
N PRO A 276 -5.10 17.77 13.52
CA PRO A 276 -4.13 18.70 12.93
C PRO A 276 -3.49 18.22 11.62
N LEU A 277 -3.43 16.91 11.37
CA LEU A 277 -2.90 16.36 10.12
C LEU A 277 -3.75 16.74 8.89
N TYR A 278 -5.01 17.13 9.10
CA TYR A 278 -5.94 17.50 8.03
C TYR A 278 -6.13 19.01 7.90
N PHE A 279 -5.71 19.79 8.91
CA PHE A 279 -5.97 21.23 8.92
C PHE A 279 -5.04 22.01 7.99
N THR A 280 -5.57 23.12 7.50
CA THR A 280 -4.93 24.03 6.56
C THR A 280 -4.17 25.14 7.29
N ARG A 281 -3.61 26.08 6.52
CA ARG A 281 -2.99 27.31 7.05
C ARG A 281 -3.95 28.14 7.92
N ASN A 282 -5.27 27.98 7.80
CA ASN A 282 -6.23 28.71 8.64
C ASN A 282 -6.04 28.41 10.13
N ILE A 283 -5.78 27.15 10.47
CA ILE A 283 -5.47 26.72 11.84
C ILE A 283 -3.99 26.88 12.14
N TRP A 284 -3.11 26.42 11.24
CA TRP A 284 -1.67 26.46 11.49
C TRP A 284 -1.12 27.89 11.63
N GLY A 285 -1.70 28.87 10.92
CA GLY A 285 -1.35 30.28 11.06
C GLY A 285 -1.72 30.90 12.42
N GLN A 286 -2.52 30.22 13.24
CA GLN A 286 -2.87 30.67 14.59
C GLN A 286 -1.80 30.32 15.63
N PHE A 287 -0.98 29.32 15.34
CA PHE A 287 0.17 29.00 16.17
C PHE A 287 1.31 29.89 15.73
N THR A 288 1.68 30.88 16.55
CA THR A 288 2.80 31.77 16.25
C THR A 288 4.08 30.96 16.16
N THR A 289 4.53 30.71 14.93
CA THR A 289 5.90 30.28 14.68
C THR A 289 6.83 31.42 15.05
N VAL A 290 7.86 31.09 15.83
CA VAL A 290 9.02 31.95 16.07
C VAL A 290 9.45 32.49 14.70
N ARG A 291 9.55 33.83 14.59
CA ARG A 291 9.85 34.58 13.37
C ARG A 291 10.87 33.87 12.49
N TRP A 292 10.43 33.29 11.38
CA TRP A 292 11.30 33.08 10.23
C TRP A 292 11.22 34.34 9.36
N ILE A 293 12.39 34.91 9.13
CA ILE A 293 12.63 36.19 8.45
C ILE A 293 12.04 36.15 7.03
N HIS A 294 11.51 37.30 6.62
CA HIS A 294 10.89 37.57 5.32
C HIS A 294 11.66 36.99 4.13
N HIS A 295 10.93 36.39 3.19
CA HIS A 295 11.08 36.69 1.76
C HIS A 295 9.69 36.68 1.09
N PRO A 296 9.32 37.71 0.31
CA PRO A 296 8.07 37.73 -0.42
C PRO A 296 8.27 37.09 -1.79
N PHE A 297 7.67 35.93 -2.08
CA PHE A 297 7.52 35.45 -3.46
C PHE A 297 6.28 34.55 -3.61
N SER A 298 5.35 35.05 -4.42
CA SER A 298 4.40 34.36 -5.32
C SER A 298 3.49 33.24 -4.78
N THR A 299 2.19 33.50 -4.94
CA THR A 299 1.03 32.63 -4.70
C THR A 299 0.96 31.40 -5.61
N LEU A 300 1.84 30.42 -5.42
CA LEU A 300 1.63 29.05 -5.92
C LEU A 300 1.71 28.07 -4.74
N CYS A 301 0.56 27.56 -4.33
CA CYS A 301 0.44 26.49 -3.33
C CYS A 301 -0.37 25.33 -3.92
N CYS A 302 -0.21 24.14 -3.34
CA CYS A 302 -1.06 23.00 -3.67
C CYS A 302 -2.53 23.33 -3.38
N THR A 303 -3.39 23.26 -4.40
CA THR A 303 -4.84 23.51 -4.30
C THR A 303 -5.67 22.27 -4.62
N VAL A 304 -5.12 21.30 -5.35
CA VAL A 304 -5.77 20.02 -5.67
C VAL A 304 -5.79 19.06 -4.46
N GLY A 305 -4.91 19.29 -3.48
CA GLY A 305 -4.76 18.47 -2.28
C GLY A 305 -3.45 17.68 -2.30
N ASN A 306 -2.75 17.64 -1.16
CA ASN A 306 -1.43 17.04 -1.09
C ASN A 306 -1.47 15.56 -1.52
N ILE A 307 -0.45 15.17 -2.29
CA ILE A 307 -0.24 13.76 -2.63
C ILE A 307 0.20 13.07 -1.34
N THR A 308 -0.53 12.03 -0.95
CA THR A 308 -0.24 11.20 0.23
C THR A 308 -0.06 9.74 -0.19
N GLN A 309 0.36 8.88 0.74
CA GLN A 309 0.37 7.43 0.51
C GLN A 309 -1.01 6.89 0.08
N VAL A 310 -2.10 7.45 0.61
CA VAL A 310 -3.46 7.06 0.21
C VAL A 310 -3.70 7.44 -1.24
N THR A 311 -3.39 8.68 -1.62
CA THR A 311 -3.51 9.17 -3.01
C THR A 311 -2.72 8.29 -3.98
N VAL A 312 -1.47 7.96 -3.64
CA VAL A 312 -0.60 7.11 -4.45
C VAL A 312 -1.16 5.68 -4.57
N SER A 313 -1.87 5.17 -3.57
CA SER A 313 -2.44 3.81 -3.61
C SER A 313 -3.62 3.67 -4.58
N VAL A 314 -4.32 4.76 -4.91
CA VAL A 314 -5.46 4.75 -5.84
C VAL A 314 -5.01 4.43 -7.27
N THR A 315 -5.80 3.63 -8.01
CA THR A 315 -5.49 3.24 -9.40
C THR A 315 -5.56 4.39 -10.40
N SER A 316 -6.31 5.45 -10.09
CA SER A 316 -6.46 6.65 -10.93
C SER A 316 -5.39 7.73 -10.67
N PHE A 317 -4.43 7.49 -9.78
CA PHE A 317 -3.28 8.37 -9.63
C PHE A 317 -2.38 8.26 -10.88
N PRO A 318 -1.88 9.36 -11.48
CA PRO A 318 -1.88 10.75 -11.00
C PRO A 318 -2.91 11.69 -11.69
N PHE A 319 -3.96 11.18 -12.35
CA PHE A 319 -4.86 11.95 -13.24
C PHE A 319 -5.54 13.19 -12.62
N GLY A 320 -5.62 13.29 -11.29
CA GLY A 320 -6.21 14.45 -10.61
C GLY A 320 -5.33 15.71 -10.59
N TYR A 321 -4.06 15.60 -10.99
CA TYR A 321 -3.08 16.68 -10.93
C TYR A 321 -2.72 17.16 -12.33
N ASP A 322 -2.54 18.47 -12.51
CA ASP A 322 -1.75 19.01 -13.61
C ASP A 322 -0.27 19.09 -13.19
N GLN A 323 0.62 19.46 -14.12
CA GLN A 323 2.07 19.53 -13.85
C GLN A 323 2.42 20.42 -12.66
N THR A 324 1.77 21.58 -12.56
CA THR A 324 2.06 22.56 -11.50
C THR A 324 1.54 22.05 -10.17
N GLN A 325 0.34 21.49 -10.15
CA GLN A 325 -0.25 20.90 -8.95
C GLN A 325 0.49 19.64 -8.52
N PHE A 326 0.94 18.79 -9.44
CA PHE A 326 1.75 17.62 -9.12
C PHE A 326 3.07 18.03 -8.45
N ASP A 327 3.73 19.08 -8.94
CA ASP A 327 4.91 19.64 -8.27
C ASP A 327 4.57 20.20 -6.88
N LEU A 328 3.57 21.06 -6.78
CA LEU A 328 3.26 21.73 -5.52
C LEU A 328 2.70 20.80 -4.45
N CYS A 329 2.00 19.73 -4.86
CA CYS A 329 1.31 18.80 -3.97
C CYS A 329 2.15 17.56 -3.63
N LEU A 330 3.24 17.27 -4.35
CA LEU A 330 4.13 16.16 -4.03
C LEU A 330 5.24 16.59 -3.07
N ASP A 331 5.08 16.28 -1.80
CA ASP A 331 6.08 16.54 -0.78
C ASP A 331 7.24 15.54 -0.84
N ILE A 332 8.47 16.02 -0.57
CA ILE A 332 9.69 15.19 -0.60
C ILE A 332 9.60 13.95 0.32
N PRO A 333 9.15 14.04 1.58
CA PRO A 333 8.99 12.85 2.43
C PRO A 333 8.00 11.83 1.86
N VAL A 334 6.91 12.31 1.24
CA VAL A 334 5.92 11.42 0.61
C VAL A 334 6.53 10.72 -0.59
N LEU A 335 7.26 11.45 -1.44
CA LEU A 335 8.00 10.87 -2.55
C LEU A 335 8.95 9.78 -2.07
N LYS A 336 9.78 10.05 -1.05
CA LYS A 336 10.73 9.05 -0.52
C LYS A 336 10.04 7.78 -0.02
N ASN A 337 8.97 7.94 0.75
CA ASN A 337 8.29 6.80 1.39
C ASN A 337 7.46 5.96 0.40
N ASN A 338 7.14 6.50 -0.78
CA ASN A 338 6.26 5.86 -1.76
C ASN A 338 6.88 5.79 -3.17
N LEU A 339 8.21 5.94 -3.29
CA LEU A 339 8.89 6.13 -4.57
C LEU A 339 8.55 5.03 -5.58
N ASN A 340 8.67 3.76 -5.16
CA ASN A 340 8.37 2.61 -6.03
C ASN A 340 6.94 2.67 -6.60
N SER A 341 5.94 2.94 -5.75
CA SER A 341 4.54 3.01 -6.19
C SER A 341 4.23 4.25 -7.05
N ILE A 342 4.98 5.35 -6.86
CA ILE A 342 4.85 6.53 -7.70
C ILE A 342 5.47 6.25 -9.07
N CYS A 343 6.68 5.71 -9.11
CA CYS A 343 7.38 5.35 -10.35
C CYS A 343 6.61 4.32 -11.18
N ASP A 344 5.94 3.37 -10.54
CA ASP A 344 5.12 2.33 -11.19
C ASP A 344 3.83 2.87 -11.86
N LYS A 345 3.37 4.07 -11.46
CA LYS A 345 2.07 4.63 -11.92
C LYS A 345 2.18 5.86 -12.79
N VAL A 346 3.34 6.52 -12.82
CA VAL A 346 3.51 7.81 -13.48
C VAL A 346 4.25 7.63 -14.80
N ASP A 347 3.48 7.66 -15.90
CA ASP A 347 3.99 7.52 -17.26
C ASP A 347 4.12 8.86 -18.02
N ASP A 348 3.69 9.97 -17.44
CA ASP A 348 3.78 11.30 -18.05
C ASP A 348 5.18 11.91 -17.89
N ASP A 349 5.85 12.22 -19.00
CA ASP A 349 7.22 12.74 -19.04
C ASP A 349 7.43 13.98 -18.15
N GLU A 350 6.45 14.90 -18.09
CA GLU A 350 6.59 16.11 -17.28
C GLU A 350 6.48 15.82 -15.78
N PHE A 351 5.66 14.84 -15.40
CA PHE A 351 5.57 14.40 -14.00
C PHE A 351 6.80 13.61 -13.59
N GLN A 352 7.34 12.78 -14.48
CA GLN A 352 8.59 12.06 -14.26
C GLN A 352 9.77 13.03 -14.04
N LYS A 353 9.85 14.13 -14.79
CA LYS A 353 10.84 15.19 -14.56
C LYS A 353 10.69 15.84 -13.18
N ILE A 354 9.46 16.05 -12.73
CA ILE A 354 9.18 16.56 -11.38
C ILE A 354 9.67 15.57 -10.32
N ILE A 355 9.40 14.27 -10.51
CA ILE A 355 9.85 13.20 -9.60
C ILE A 355 11.38 13.24 -9.49
N LEU A 356 12.12 13.23 -10.61
CA LEU A 356 13.58 13.29 -10.59
C LEU A 356 14.12 14.54 -9.91
N ARG A 357 13.56 15.72 -10.21
CA ARG A 357 13.99 16.98 -9.58
C ARG A 357 13.81 16.92 -8.06
N LYS A 358 12.66 16.46 -7.58
CA LYS A 358 12.39 16.31 -6.13
C LYS A 358 13.24 15.21 -5.50
N LEU A 359 13.51 14.14 -6.22
CA LEU A 359 14.42 13.07 -5.76
C LEU A 359 15.84 13.61 -5.55
N ASN A 360 16.35 14.42 -6.48
CA ASN A 360 17.65 15.07 -6.31
C ASN A 360 17.67 16.06 -5.14
N GLN A 361 16.57 16.77 -4.87
CA GLN A 361 16.44 17.62 -3.67
C GLN A 361 16.45 16.79 -2.38
N ALA A 362 15.86 15.59 -2.42
CA ALA A 362 15.80 14.66 -1.30
C ALA A 362 17.15 14.00 -0.99
N PHE A 363 18.02 13.88 -2.00
CA PHE A 363 19.31 13.19 -1.95
C PHE A 363 20.42 14.06 -2.55
N PRO A 364 20.77 15.21 -1.92
CA PRO A 364 21.74 16.15 -2.48
C PRO A 364 23.16 15.57 -2.61
N SER A 365 23.48 14.54 -1.82
CA SER A 365 24.77 13.84 -1.84
C SER A 365 24.84 12.70 -2.86
N GLY A 366 23.76 12.43 -3.59
CA GLY A 366 23.65 11.32 -4.53
C GLY A 366 22.60 10.29 -4.12
N VAL A 367 22.09 9.57 -5.13
CA VAL A 367 21.02 8.58 -5.02
C VAL A 367 21.65 7.18 -4.92
N SER A 368 21.29 6.39 -3.91
CA SER A 368 21.86 5.06 -3.67
C SER A 368 21.29 3.98 -4.60
N ASP A 369 22.00 2.85 -4.74
CA ASP A 369 21.63 1.74 -5.64
C ASP A 369 20.17 1.27 -5.43
N ASP A 370 19.74 1.09 -4.18
CA ASP A 370 18.38 0.68 -3.80
C ASP A 370 17.29 1.66 -4.26
N VAL A 371 17.59 2.95 -4.27
CA VAL A 371 16.67 4.00 -4.73
C VAL A 371 16.67 4.10 -6.26
N VAL A 372 17.81 3.89 -6.91
CA VAL A 372 17.92 3.89 -8.38
C VAL A 372 17.17 2.70 -8.99
N GLN A 373 17.22 1.54 -8.35
CA GLN A 373 16.60 0.30 -8.83
C GLN A 373 15.08 0.39 -9.04
N VAL A 374 14.39 1.28 -8.32
CA VAL A 374 12.93 1.42 -8.37
C VAL A 374 12.45 2.54 -9.30
N LEU A 375 13.35 3.21 -10.03
CA LEU A 375 12.97 4.36 -10.86
C LEU A 375 12.17 3.98 -12.10
N GLY A 376 12.32 2.76 -12.63
CA GLY A 376 11.59 2.31 -13.82
C GLY A 376 11.67 3.30 -14.99
N SER A 377 10.53 3.58 -15.63
CA SER A 377 10.38 4.54 -16.73
C SER A 377 10.83 5.97 -16.37
N VAL A 378 10.70 6.39 -15.10
CA VAL A 378 11.17 7.71 -14.61
C VAL A 378 12.67 7.91 -14.85
N SER A 379 13.45 6.84 -14.88
CA SER A 379 14.89 6.94 -15.17
C SER A 379 15.17 7.50 -16.57
N ARG A 380 14.28 7.33 -17.55
CA ARG A 380 14.54 7.70 -18.96
C ARG A 380 14.55 9.20 -19.21
N VAL A 381 13.78 9.96 -18.43
CA VAL A 381 13.78 11.43 -18.49
C VAL A 381 14.99 12.07 -17.80
N ALA A 382 15.88 11.28 -17.20
CA ALA A 382 17.09 11.76 -16.54
C ALA A 382 18.08 12.42 -17.53
N SER A 383 18.70 13.50 -17.06
CA SER A 383 19.85 14.10 -17.70
C SER A 383 21.15 13.36 -17.37
N LEU A 384 22.22 13.66 -18.10
CA LEU A 384 23.56 13.16 -17.74
C LEU A 384 24.01 13.66 -16.36
N GLU A 385 23.55 14.84 -15.93
CA GLU A 385 23.84 15.36 -14.59
C GLU A 385 23.15 14.53 -13.51
N ASP A 386 21.90 14.11 -13.72
CA ASP A 386 21.18 13.23 -12.81
C ASP A 386 21.88 11.88 -12.68
N ILE A 387 22.22 11.25 -13.82
CA ILE A 387 22.96 9.98 -13.86
C ILE A 387 24.31 10.09 -13.14
N SER A 388 24.97 11.24 -13.22
CA SER A 388 26.23 11.50 -12.51
C SER A 388 26.09 11.44 -10.98
N LYS A 389 24.88 11.58 -10.43
CA LYS A 389 24.57 11.52 -8.99
C LYS A 389 24.13 10.13 -8.51
N TRP A 390 23.89 9.18 -9.41
CA TRP A 390 23.39 7.84 -9.06
C TRP A 390 24.48 6.85 -8.65
N SER A 391 24.25 6.01 -7.66
CA SER A 391 25.11 4.87 -7.35
C SER A 391 24.67 3.70 -8.21
N ILE A 392 25.58 3.21 -9.07
CA ILE A 392 25.33 2.08 -9.99
C ILE A 392 26.48 1.11 -9.76
N THR A 393 26.49 0.48 -8.59
CA THR A 393 27.62 -0.34 -8.12
C THR A 393 27.35 -1.83 -8.26
N THR A 394 26.08 -2.23 -8.36
CA THR A 394 25.67 -3.65 -8.43
C THR A 394 25.09 -4.03 -9.80
N ALA A 395 25.22 -5.31 -10.15
CA ALA A 395 24.64 -5.85 -11.39
C ALA A 395 23.11 -5.71 -11.40
N ASP A 396 22.45 -5.82 -10.24
CA ASP A 396 21.00 -5.64 -10.10
C ASP A 396 20.56 -4.21 -10.45
N THR A 397 21.32 -3.20 -10.04
CA THR A 397 21.04 -1.79 -10.40
C THR A 397 21.23 -1.56 -11.90
N LEU A 398 22.28 -2.12 -12.48
CA LEU A 398 22.49 -2.06 -13.92
C LEU A 398 21.35 -2.75 -14.67
N ALA A 399 20.94 -3.94 -14.24
CA ALA A 399 19.85 -4.69 -14.85
C ALA A 399 18.51 -3.96 -14.75
N ALA A 400 18.20 -3.38 -13.58
CA ALA A 400 17.00 -2.57 -13.38
C ALA A 400 16.95 -1.37 -14.35
N LEU A 401 18.07 -0.66 -14.53
CA LEU A 401 18.13 0.46 -15.48
C LEU A 401 18.05 0.02 -16.94
N MET A 402 18.44 -1.20 -17.29
CA MET A 402 18.52 -1.67 -18.69
C MET A 402 17.25 -2.40 -19.19
N LYS A 403 16.21 -2.52 -18.36
CA LYS A 403 14.93 -3.12 -18.78
C LYS A 403 14.35 -2.41 -20.00
N ALA A 404 14.03 -3.16 -21.05
CA ALA A 404 13.46 -2.62 -22.28
C ALA A 404 12.03 -2.08 -22.09
N GLU A 405 11.31 -2.61 -21.09
CA GLU A 405 9.95 -2.24 -20.71
C GLU A 405 9.82 -0.77 -20.32
N ASP A 406 10.86 -0.23 -19.70
CA ASP A 406 10.92 1.15 -19.20
C ASP A 406 11.25 2.18 -20.28
N GLY A 407 11.43 1.74 -21.54
CA GLY A 407 11.79 2.58 -22.68
C GLY A 407 13.27 2.48 -23.07
N SER A 408 13.61 3.04 -24.23
CA SER A 408 14.98 3.00 -24.77
C SER A 408 15.87 4.09 -24.19
N TRP A 409 17.17 3.81 -24.10
CA TRP A 409 18.17 4.80 -23.73
C TRP A 409 18.75 5.50 -24.96
N GLU A 410 19.01 6.79 -24.82
CA GLU A 410 19.94 7.48 -25.70
C GLU A 410 21.36 6.95 -25.48
N ALA A 411 22.12 6.78 -26.56
CA ALA A 411 23.46 6.18 -26.52
C ALA A 411 24.43 6.89 -25.55
N ALA A 412 24.32 8.21 -25.38
CA ALA A 412 25.16 8.94 -24.42
C ALA A 412 24.81 8.59 -22.96
N LYS A 413 23.52 8.43 -22.65
CA LYS A 413 23.01 8.10 -21.31
C LYS A 413 23.32 6.65 -20.95
N SER A 414 23.05 5.69 -21.85
CA SER A 414 23.39 4.28 -21.61
C SER A 414 24.89 4.09 -21.41
N LYS A 415 25.72 4.77 -22.22
CA LYS A 415 27.17 4.75 -22.05
C LYS A 415 27.59 5.27 -20.67
N ALA A 416 26.99 6.36 -20.20
CA ALA A 416 27.29 6.93 -18.88
C ALA A 416 26.94 5.95 -17.76
N ILE A 417 25.78 5.31 -17.82
CA ILE A 417 25.32 4.31 -16.84
C ILE A 417 26.28 3.11 -16.80
N ILE A 418 26.58 2.51 -17.96
CA ILE A 418 27.44 1.32 -18.03
C ILE A 418 28.87 1.66 -17.60
N SER A 419 29.38 2.83 -18.01
CA SER A 419 30.73 3.26 -17.61
C SER A 419 30.82 3.45 -16.09
N LYS A 420 29.75 3.96 -15.46
CA LYS A 420 29.69 4.12 -14.01
C LYS A 420 29.75 2.78 -13.28
N TYR A 421 29.02 1.78 -13.77
CA TYR A 421 29.10 0.42 -13.28
C TYR A 421 30.51 -0.15 -13.36
N LEU A 422 31.16 -0.02 -14.53
CA LEU A 422 32.51 -0.57 -14.76
C LEU A 422 33.62 0.16 -14.00
N ASN A 423 33.38 1.40 -13.56
CA ASN A 423 34.33 2.14 -12.73
C ASN A 423 34.32 1.67 -11.27
N THR A 424 33.37 0.84 -10.87
CA THR A 424 33.34 0.22 -9.54
C THR A 424 34.33 -0.94 -9.50
N SER A 425 35.18 -0.98 -8.47
CA SER A 425 36.22 -2.00 -8.35
C SER A 425 35.63 -3.41 -8.33
N GLY A 426 36.15 -4.29 -9.19
CA GLY A 426 35.69 -5.68 -9.31
C GLY A 426 34.58 -5.91 -10.36
N ASN A 427 33.94 -4.86 -10.86
CA ASN A 427 32.89 -5.00 -11.87
C ASN A 427 33.49 -5.22 -13.27
N THR A 428 32.86 -6.13 -14.02
CA THR A 428 33.25 -6.47 -15.40
C THR A 428 32.01 -6.71 -16.27
N LEU A 429 32.18 -6.80 -17.59
CA LEU A 429 31.10 -7.19 -18.50
C LEU A 429 31.09 -8.71 -18.65
N GLY A 430 30.44 -9.39 -17.69
CA GLY A 430 30.18 -10.83 -17.75
C GLY A 430 28.86 -11.16 -18.44
N SER A 431 28.52 -12.44 -18.47
CA SER A 431 27.27 -12.93 -19.09
C SER A 431 26.00 -12.26 -18.53
N ILE A 432 25.93 -11.98 -17.23
CA ILE A 432 24.77 -11.37 -16.57
C ILE A 432 24.57 -9.92 -17.03
N GLU A 433 25.65 -9.13 -17.01
CA GLU A 433 25.62 -7.73 -17.44
C GLU A 433 25.32 -7.61 -18.93
N LEU A 434 25.91 -8.47 -19.75
CA LEU A 434 25.72 -8.46 -21.20
C LEU A 434 24.28 -8.83 -21.58
N ASN A 435 23.67 -9.79 -20.90
CA ASN A 435 22.25 -10.12 -21.08
C ASN A 435 21.34 -8.96 -20.69
N SER A 436 21.76 -8.13 -19.73
CA SER A 436 20.98 -6.98 -19.27
C SER A 436 21.11 -5.79 -20.22
N ILE A 437 22.32 -5.45 -20.65
CA ILE A 437 22.60 -4.28 -21.50
C ILE A 437 22.03 -4.47 -22.91
N ASP A 438 22.07 -5.70 -23.44
CA ASP A 438 21.57 -6.09 -24.77
C ASP A 438 21.77 -5.02 -25.87
N SER A 439 20.69 -4.35 -26.30
CA SER A 439 20.69 -3.35 -27.37
C SER A 439 21.55 -2.10 -27.11
N ASN A 440 21.91 -1.85 -25.84
CA ASN A 440 22.73 -0.73 -25.42
C ASN A 440 24.25 -1.03 -25.51
N LEU A 441 24.65 -2.26 -25.86
CA LEU A 441 26.06 -2.67 -25.96
C LEU A 441 26.85 -1.74 -26.90
N CYS A 442 26.22 -1.35 -28.00
CA CYS A 442 26.82 -0.52 -29.03
C CYS A 442 26.97 0.96 -28.63
N SER A 443 26.56 1.35 -27.42
CA SER A 443 26.86 2.67 -26.86
C SER A 443 28.31 2.78 -26.34
N LEU A 444 28.97 1.63 -26.11
CA LEU A 444 30.33 1.56 -25.59
C LEU A 444 31.39 1.81 -26.67
N ASN A 445 32.52 2.37 -26.25
CA ASN A 445 33.67 2.54 -27.16
C ASN A 445 34.38 1.19 -27.40
N THR A 446 35.19 1.14 -28.45
CA THR A 446 35.90 -0.08 -28.83
C THR A 446 36.89 -0.56 -27.77
N SER A 447 37.47 0.34 -26.95
CA SER A 447 38.36 -0.04 -25.86
C SER A 447 37.63 -0.80 -24.74
N THR A 448 36.42 -0.37 -24.36
CA THR A 448 35.60 -1.08 -23.38
C THR A 448 35.07 -2.40 -23.96
N LEU A 449 34.66 -2.42 -25.23
CA LEU A 449 34.21 -3.68 -25.84
C LEU A 449 35.32 -4.75 -25.88
N LYS A 450 36.58 -4.37 -26.01
CA LYS A 450 37.73 -5.30 -25.98
C LYS A 450 37.96 -5.97 -24.63
N THR A 451 37.39 -5.46 -23.53
CA THR A 451 37.56 -6.07 -22.20
C THR A 451 36.56 -7.19 -21.93
N ILE A 452 35.60 -7.42 -22.83
CA ILE A 452 34.61 -8.50 -22.73
C ILE A 452 35.33 -9.85 -22.86
N SER A 453 35.05 -10.76 -21.94
CA SER A 453 35.58 -12.13 -21.99
C SER A 453 34.86 -12.95 -23.07
N PRO A 454 35.57 -13.83 -23.80
CA PRO A 454 34.95 -14.71 -24.79
C PRO A 454 34.00 -15.74 -24.17
N ASP A 455 32.73 -15.40 -24.02
CA ASP A 455 31.65 -16.29 -23.56
C ASP A 455 30.77 -16.76 -24.72
N SER A 456 30.16 -17.95 -24.64
CA SER A 456 29.28 -18.52 -25.67
C SER A 456 27.88 -17.87 -25.75
N ILE A 457 27.80 -16.54 -25.71
CA ILE A 457 26.56 -15.76 -25.77
C ILE A 457 26.47 -14.99 -27.08
N ARG A 458 25.25 -14.81 -27.58
CA ARG A 458 24.94 -14.02 -28.79
C ARG A 458 24.45 -12.63 -28.38
N TRP A 459 24.99 -11.59 -29.03
CA TRP A 459 24.71 -10.19 -28.70
C TRP A 459 23.92 -9.48 -29.80
N ASN A 460 23.09 -8.52 -29.41
CA ASN A 460 22.43 -7.62 -30.34
C ASN A 460 23.40 -6.52 -30.81
N VAL A 461 23.87 -6.64 -32.06
CA VAL A 461 24.83 -5.70 -32.66
C VAL A 461 24.22 -4.86 -33.78
N ALA A 462 22.89 -4.75 -33.83
CA ALA A 462 22.20 -4.05 -34.91
C ALA A 462 22.65 -2.58 -35.04
N SER A 463 22.74 -1.88 -33.90
CA SER A 463 23.11 -0.46 -33.78
C SER A 463 24.62 -0.19 -33.81
N CYS A 464 25.47 -1.23 -33.82
CA CYS A 464 26.92 -1.08 -33.78
C CYS A 464 27.50 -0.57 -35.10
N SER A 465 28.50 0.31 -34.99
CA SER A 465 29.36 0.73 -36.09
C SER A 465 30.19 -0.42 -36.65
N SER A 466 30.77 -0.22 -37.84
CA SER A 466 31.65 -1.20 -38.48
C SER A 466 32.85 -1.56 -37.59
N GLU A 467 33.46 -0.56 -36.95
CA GLU A 467 34.59 -0.74 -36.04
C GLU A 467 34.21 -1.53 -34.78
N GLN A 468 33.06 -1.26 -34.18
CA GLN A 468 32.55 -2.01 -33.02
C GLN A 468 32.24 -3.45 -33.41
N LYS A 469 31.62 -3.67 -34.57
CA LYS A 469 31.34 -5.01 -35.12
C LYS A 469 32.62 -5.81 -35.35
N ARG A 470 33.70 -5.17 -35.82
CA ARG A 470 35.00 -5.84 -35.98
C ARG A 470 35.56 -6.34 -34.64
N VAL A 471 35.52 -5.50 -33.59
CA VAL A 471 35.96 -5.91 -32.25
C VAL A 471 35.13 -7.07 -31.73
N LEU A 472 33.80 -6.96 -31.80
CA LEU A 472 32.89 -8.01 -31.32
C LEU A 472 32.98 -9.30 -32.13
N TYR A 473 33.33 -9.22 -33.42
CA TYR A 473 33.59 -10.38 -34.27
C TYR A 473 34.80 -11.19 -33.76
N GLU A 474 35.91 -10.54 -33.40
CA GLU A 474 37.12 -11.22 -32.90
C GLU A 474 36.82 -12.00 -31.60
N ILE A 475 36.06 -11.38 -30.70
CA ILE A 475 35.62 -11.99 -29.45
C ILE A 475 34.68 -13.17 -29.74
N SER A 476 33.65 -12.95 -30.56
CA SER A 476 32.66 -13.98 -30.91
C SER A 476 33.29 -15.18 -31.64
N ASN A 477 34.25 -14.94 -32.53
CA ASN A 477 34.98 -15.99 -33.25
C ASN A 477 35.77 -16.91 -32.30
N THR A 478 36.24 -16.35 -31.19
CA THR A 478 36.90 -17.10 -30.11
C THR A 478 35.86 -17.87 -29.29
N SER A 479 34.78 -17.20 -28.86
CA SER A 479 33.67 -17.78 -28.09
C SER A 479 33.00 -18.99 -28.76
N PHE A 480 32.87 -18.97 -30.09
CA PHE A 480 32.18 -20.01 -30.87
C PHE A 480 33.15 -20.97 -31.57
N SER A 481 34.42 -21.00 -31.17
CA SER A 481 35.45 -21.85 -31.79
C SER A 481 35.08 -23.34 -31.81
N SER A 482 34.38 -23.84 -30.79
CA SER A 482 33.88 -25.22 -30.71
C SER A 482 32.79 -25.56 -31.74
N GLN A 483 32.07 -24.55 -32.25
CA GLN A 483 30.99 -24.72 -33.22
C GLN A 483 31.49 -24.78 -34.67
N ARG A 484 32.80 -24.57 -34.91
CA ARG A 484 33.41 -24.57 -36.25
C ARG A 484 33.23 -25.88 -37.02
N ALA A 485 33.02 -27.00 -36.33
CA ALA A 485 32.74 -28.29 -36.95
C ALA A 485 31.43 -28.28 -37.77
N SER A 486 30.45 -27.47 -37.38
CA SER A 486 29.22 -27.23 -38.15
C SER A 486 29.26 -25.86 -38.82
N ARG A 487 29.60 -25.83 -40.12
CA ARG A 487 29.71 -24.58 -40.89
C ARG A 487 28.43 -23.73 -40.82
N THR A 488 27.26 -24.37 -40.93
CA THR A 488 25.96 -23.69 -40.89
C THR A 488 25.69 -23.08 -39.51
N THR A 489 25.96 -23.82 -38.43
CA THR A 489 25.77 -23.35 -37.06
C THR A 489 26.71 -22.19 -36.76
N PHE A 490 28.00 -22.34 -37.06
CA PHE A 490 29.02 -21.32 -36.86
C PHE A 490 28.71 -20.04 -37.65
N TYR A 491 28.34 -20.17 -38.93
CA TYR A 491 27.97 -19.03 -39.77
C TYR A 491 26.76 -18.28 -39.21
N ASN A 492 25.71 -18.99 -38.77
CA ASN A 492 24.51 -18.35 -38.20
C ASN A 492 24.81 -17.58 -36.90
N LEU A 493 25.76 -18.07 -36.10
CA LEU A 493 26.21 -17.39 -34.88
C LEU A 493 27.02 -16.12 -35.19
N ILE A 494 27.92 -16.19 -36.18
CA ILE A 494 28.85 -15.10 -36.52
C ILE A 494 28.25 -14.04 -37.46
N LYS A 495 27.26 -14.40 -38.29
CA LYS A 495 26.64 -13.52 -39.30
C LYS A 495 26.28 -12.12 -38.81
N PRO A 496 25.70 -11.91 -37.61
CA PRO A 496 25.32 -10.56 -37.13
C PRO A 496 26.50 -9.60 -36.98
N TYR A 497 27.71 -10.11 -36.72
CA TYR A 497 28.93 -9.32 -36.49
C TYR A 497 29.65 -8.93 -37.78
N LEU A 498 29.22 -9.48 -38.92
CA LEU A 498 29.80 -9.18 -40.22
C LEU A 498 29.23 -7.85 -40.74
N GLY A 499 30.05 -6.79 -40.73
CA GLY A 499 29.70 -5.52 -41.36
C GLY A 499 29.38 -5.66 -42.85
N LYS A 500 28.72 -4.65 -43.45
CA LYS A 500 28.34 -4.66 -44.89
C LYS A 500 29.53 -4.92 -45.83
N THR A 501 30.74 -4.58 -45.39
CA THR A 501 32.01 -4.76 -46.11
C THR A 501 32.59 -6.18 -46.06
N SER A 502 32.06 -7.07 -45.20
CA SER A 502 32.62 -8.41 -44.95
C SER A 502 31.99 -9.53 -45.80
N LYS A 503 31.00 -9.20 -46.65
CA LYS A 503 30.41 -10.16 -47.62
C LYS A 503 31.43 -10.70 -48.64
N SER A 504 32.60 -10.07 -48.80
CA SER A 504 33.68 -10.54 -49.67
C SER A 504 34.60 -11.58 -49.02
N ILE A 505 34.55 -11.78 -47.69
CA ILE A 505 35.46 -12.69 -46.98
C ILE A 505 34.89 -14.12 -46.87
N ILE A 506 33.58 -14.32 -47.08
CA ILE A 506 32.90 -15.63 -46.94
C ILE A 506 32.47 -16.20 -48.31
N ARG A 507 33.28 -15.95 -49.34
CA ARG A 507 33.28 -16.75 -50.57
C ARG A 507 34.66 -17.40 -50.66
N ASN A 508 34.84 -18.50 -49.93
CA ASN A 508 35.72 -19.63 -50.25
C ASN A 508 35.34 -20.81 -49.35
#